data_AF-A0A382HCG2-F1
#
_entry.id   AF-A0A382HCG2-F1
#
_cell.length_a   1.000
_cell.length_b   1.000
_cell.length_c   1.000
_cell.angle_alpha   90.00
_cell.angle_beta   90.00
_cell.angle_gamma   90.00
#
_symmetry.space_group_name_H-M   'P 1'
#
loop_
_entity.id
_entity.type
_entity.pdbx_description
1 polymer ?
#
loop_
_entity_poly.entity_id
_entity_poly.type
_entity_poly.pdbx_seq_one_letter_code
_entity_poly.pdbx_strand_id
1 'polypeptide(L)'
;IRPRRMFVNRRFTLRERYPGNHGSPNIDTYTYSSHMLNTDQTYSTGTGYNEKTKTLVMVHSGDEGGNTSKKIHIFKSSKCLNKIDRIKEFFDNLTSTEYFSDTWTNQNVKDWCVVVGNNDYVGFGLKQSNSKRYGVFDCSVKGGTAHQTGASRQWSTWQDFTGSTTTSYGANNGHQYYTKFMTTWDGTWGMIYSSYYYYGVGINGFCMSIENPKKFICINQTKSSRANPYFAWGRTGFHGGWSDNCDGTSHRTYSWAFDPTDSDETVNTLVYQGGDSGDTVVPNSNSHVGTTVTNKTGNYGLSAHRTWLTGGFHSTNYPLLMQIDWWGNYGNNDSTYGGKYGT
;
A
#
# COMPACT_ATOMS: atom_id res chain seq x y z
N ILE A 1 20.32 8.24 12.27
CA ILE A 1 19.58 7.87 11.03
C ILE A 1 18.16 8.41 11.16
N ARG A 2 17.70 9.26 10.21
CA ARG A 2 16.34 9.83 10.24
C ARG A 2 15.32 8.73 9.84
N PRO A 3 14.21 8.54 10.58
CA PRO A 3 13.15 7.63 10.16
C PRO A 3 12.56 8.07 8.81
N ARG A 4 11.98 7.12 8.04
CA ARG A 4 11.31 7.45 6.77
C ARG A 4 10.22 8.49 7.01
N ARG A 5 10.18 9.51 6.16
CA ARG A 5 9.24 10.63 6.30
C ARG A 5 7.86 10.19 5.80
N MET A 6 6.81 10.67 6.46
CA MET A 6 5.44 10.48 6.00
C MET A 6 4.98 11.75 5.29
N PHE A 7 4.24 11.61 4.20
CA PHE A 7 3.72 12.75 3.46
C PHE A 7 2.21 12.61 3.27
N VAL A 8 1.53 13.75 3.28
CA VAL A 8 0.14 13.86 2.83
C VAL A 8 0.10 14.79 1.63
N ASN A 9 -0.60 14.37 0.59
CA ASN A 9 -0.91 15.23 -0.53
C ASN A 9 -2.33 15.75 -0.38
N ARG A 10 -2.51 17.07 -0.55
CA ARG A 10 -3.84 17.68 -0.61
C ARG A 10 -3.83 18.73 -1.70
N ARG A 11 -4.70 18.52 -2.69
CA ARG A 11 -4.75 19.32 -3.92
C ARG A 11 -3.40 19.36 -4.66
N PHE A 12 -2.74 20.52 -4.70
CA PHE A 12 -1.42 20.72 -5.30
C PHE A 12 -0.34 20.97 -4.24
N THR A 13 -0.58 20.55 -3.00
CA THR A 13 0.31 20.80 -1.88
C THR A 13 0.69 19.50 -1.21
N LEU A 14 1.99 19.20 -1.22
CA LEU A 14 2.58 18.11 -0.46
C LEU A 14 3.01 18.64 0.91
N ARG A 15 2.73 17.87 1.97
CA ARG A 15 3.10 18.23 3.36
C ARG A 15 3.70 17.04 4.05
N GLU A 16 4.73 17.26 4.84
CA GLU A 16 5.21 16.24 5.77
C GLU A 16 4.17 15.99 6.88
N ARG A 17 4.06 14.74 7.34
CA ARG A 17 3.21 14.34 8.46
C ARG A 17 4.10 13.84 9.58
N TYR A 18 3.73 14.25 10.79
CA TYR A 18 4.26 13.71 12.02
C TYR A 18 3.27 12.67 12.57
N PRO A 19 3.68 11.43 12.86
CA PRO A 19 2.88 10.48 13.61
C PRO A 19 2.93 10.88 15.08
N GLY A 20 1.82 11.40 15.58
CA GLY A 20 1.66 11.80 16.98
C GLY A 20 0.94 13.13 17.16
N ASN A 21 0.47 13.36 18.38
CA ASN A 21 -0.32 14.54 18.75
C ASN A 21 0.59 15.68 19.26
N HIS A 22 1.66 16.00 18.52
CA HIS A 22 2.58 17.06 18.92
C HIS A 22 2.15 18.39 18.27
N GLY A 23 1.96 19.42 19.10
CA GLY A 23 1.29 20.66 18.70
C GLY A 23 2.03 21.55 17.70
N SER A 24 3.31 21.31 17.40
CA SER A 24 4.11 22.11 16.44
C SER A 24 5.50 21.51 16.12
N PRO A 25 5.64 20.39 15.40
CA PRO A 25 6.86 20.17 14.63
C PRO A 25 6.85 21.11 13.40
N ASN A 26 8.02 21.59 12.97
CA ASN A 26 8.18 22.35 11.73
C ASN A 26 7.77 21.47 10.53
N ILE A 27 6.47 21.43 10.22
CA ILE A 27 5.91 20.66 9.12
C ILE A 27 6.28 21.37 7.82
N ASP A 28 7.18 20.76 7.07
CA ASP A 28 7.52 21.25 5.76
C ASP A 28 6.35 21.04 4.78
N THR A 29 6.13 22.04 3.93
CA THR A 29 5.04 22.05 2.97
C THR A 29 5.47 22.75 1.69
N TYR A 30 5.01 22.24 0.55
CA TYR A 30 5.31 22.83 -0.74
C TYR A 30 4.14 22.70 -1.69
N THR A 31 3.77 23.82 -2.30
CA THR A 31 2.80 23.87 -3.40
C THR A 31 3.53 23.67 -4.71
N TYR A 32 3.26 22.54 -5.37
CA TYR A 32 4.00 22.09 -6.55
C TYR A 32 3.27 22.40 -7.87
N SER A 33 2.21 23.22 -7.86
CA SER A 33 1.41 23.55 -9.04
C SER A 33 2.22 24.16 -10.19
N SER A 34 3.30 24.89 -9.88
CA SER A 34 4.22 25.45 -10.88
C SER A 34 4.99 24.40 -11.67
N HIS A 35 5.05 23.16 -11.17
CA HIS A 35 5.73 22.04 -11.82
C HIS A 35 4.75 21.10 -12.51
N MET A 36 3.45 21.38 -12.47
CA MET A 36 2.43 20.57 -13.14
C MET A 36 2.24 21.02 -14.58
N LEU A 37 2.17 20.06 -15.51
CA LEU A 37 1.85 20.33 -16.92
C LEU A 37 0.34 20.54 -17.18
N ASN A 38 -0.51 20.19 -16.21
CA ASN A 38 -1.96 20.36 -16.29
C ASN A 38 -2.52 20.52 -14.87
N THR A 39 -3.52 21.38 -14.70
CA THR A 39 -4.13 21.66 -13.39
C THR A 39 -5.66 21.57 -13.42
N ASP A 40 -6.24 20.95 -14.45
CA ASP A 40 -7.70 20.91 -14.66
C ASP A 40 -8.41 20.08 -13.58
N GLN A 41 -7.69 19.14 -12.96
CA GLN A 41 -8.17 18.33 -11.86
C GLN A 41 -7.43 18.72 -10.58
N THR A 42 -8.16 19.19 -9.58
CA THR A 42 -7.57 19.84 -8.41
C THR A 42 -7.36 18.92 -7.22
N TYR A 43 -8.16 17.87 -7.05
CA TYR A 43 -8.15 17.07 -5.83
C TYR A 43 -7.18 15.90 -5.94
N SER A 44 -6.13 15.88 -5.11
CA SER A 44 -5.27 14.70 -4.99
C SER A 44 -6.01 13.57 -4.30
N THR A 45 -6.07 12.43 -4.96
CA THR A 45 -6.90 11.28 -4.58
C THR A 45 -6.09 10.00 -4.44
N GLY A 46 -4.89 9.95 -5.04
CA GLY A 46 -3.91 8.89 -4.82
C GLY A 46 -2.50 9.48 -4.91
N THR A 47 -1.56 8.95 -4.12
CA THR A 47 -0.14 9.35 -4.18
C THR A 47 0.72 8.13 -3.87
N GLY A 48 1.73 7.88 -4.69
CA GLY A 48 2.71 6.82 -4.51
C GLY A 48 4.10 7.35 -4.79
N TYR A 49 5.08 6.89 -4.02
CA TYR A 49 6.48 7.29 -4.18
C TYR A 49 7.39 6.07 -4.13
N ASN A 50 8.35 6.02 -5.04
CA ASN A 50 9.43 5.03 -5.01
C ASN A 50 10.76 5.72 -4.79
N GLU A 51 11.40 5.41 -3.65
CA GLU A 51 12.68 5.99 -3.25
C GLU A 51 13.84 5.55 -4.15
N LYS A 52 13.81 4.32 -4.68
CA LYS A 52 14.87 3.75 -5.53
C LYS A 52 14.93 4.46 -6.87
N THR A 53 13.78 4.71 -7.47
CA THR A 53 13.66 5.39 -8.77
C THR A 53 13.47 6.90 -8.65
N LYS A 54 13.20 7.40 -7.43
CA LYS A 54 12.88 8.79 -7.10
C LYS A 54 11.67 9.30 -7.88
N THR A 55 10.73 8.40 -8.16
CA THR A 55 9.52 8.67 -8.93
C THR A 55 8.34 8.85 -7.98
N LEU A 56 7.65 9.98 -8.11
CA LEU A 56 6.44 10.35 -7.40
C LEU A 56 5.28 10.39 -8.39
N VAL A 57 4.24 9.61 -8.12
CA VAL A 57 3.06 9.51 -8.98
C VAL A 57 1.84 9.95 -8.19
N MET A 58 1.05 10.85 -8.78
CA MET A 58 -0.11 11.44 -8.13
C MET A 58 -1.33 11.33 -9.05
N VAL A 59 -2.46 10.96 -8.45
CA VAL A 59 -3.76 10.95 -9.13
C VAL A 59 -4.54 12.18 -8.67
N HIS A 60 -4.97 12.98 -9.63
CA HIS A 60 -5.82 14.15 -9.43
C HIS A 60 -7.20 13.91 -10.06
N SER A 61 -8.25 14.36 -9.36
CA SER A 61 -9.64 14.29 -9.81
C SER A 61 -10.39 15.60 -9.55
N GLY A 62 -11.63 15.72 -10.03
CA GLY A 62 -12.39 16.97 -10.04
C GLY A 62 -13.07 17.27 -8.72
N ASP A 63 -13.28 16.24 -7.91
CA ASP A 63 -13.81 16.32 -6.55
C ASP A 63 -13.22 15.21 -5.68
N GLU A 64 -13.66 15.14 -4.42
CA GLU A 64 -13.32 14.07 -3.48
C GLU A 64 -14.41 12.97 -3.41
N GLY A 65 -15.34 12.95 -4.37
CA GLY A 65 -16.48 12.05 -4.44
C GLY A 65 -16.31 11.00 -5.54
N GLY A 66 -17.17 11.09 -6.56
CA GLY A 66 -17.30 10.09 -7.62
C GLY A 66 -16.81 10.56 -9.00
N ASN A 67 -16.09 11.68 -9.10
CA ASN A 67 -15.62 12.19 -10.39
C ASN A 67 -14.79 11.14 -11.11
N THR A 68 -15.14 10.85 -12.36
CA THR A 68 -14.50 9.78 -13.13
C THR A 68 -13.25 10.23 -13.87
N SER A 69 -13.13 11.53 -14.19
CA SER A 69 -11.96 12.09 -14.87
C SER A 69 -10.75 12.11 -13.95
N LYS A 70 -9.63 11.57 -14.44
CA LYS A 70 -8.37 11.48 -13.72
C LYS A 70 -7.24 12.11 -14.53
N LYS A 71 -6.39 12.84 -13.83
CA LYS A 71 -5.07 13.27 -14.31
C LYS A 71 -4.03 12.56 -13.47
N ILE A 72 -3.12 11.85 -14.12
CA ILE A 72 -2.06 11.12 -13.44
C ILE A 72 -0.77 11.86 -13.74
N HIS A 73 -0.18 12.47 -12.72
CA HIS A 73 1.07 13.21 -12.81
C HIS A 73 2.23 12.35 -12.34
N ILE A 74 3.32 12.38 -13.10
CA ILE A 74 4.53 11.62 -12.86
C ILE A 74 5.68 12.62 -12.73
N PHE A 75 6.34 12.60 -11.58
CA PHE A 75 7.49 13.45 -11.27
C PHE A 75 8.69 12.56 -10.98
N LYS A 76 9.81 12.77 -11.68
CA LYS A 76 11.07 12.10 -11.37
C LYS A 76 12.10 13.15 -10.99
N SER A 77 12.79 12.94 -9.88
CA SER A 77 13.78 13.88 -9.36
C SER A 77 15.17 13.27 -9.29
N SER A 78 16.19 14.11 -9.41
CA SER A 78 17.56 13.70 -9.08
C SER A 78 17.76 13.57 -7.55
N LYS A 79 16.87 14.18 -6.75
CA LYS A 79 16.89 14.16 -5.29
C LYS A 79 15.86 13.18 -4.72
N CYS A 80 16.19 12.60 -3.57
CA CYS A 80 15.31 11.66 -2.87
C CYS A 80 14.47 12.42 -1.83
N LEU A 81 13.15 12.33 -1.92
CA LEU A 81 12.20 13.02 -1.05
C LEU A 81 12.41 12.71 0.45
N ASN A 82 12.86 11.48 0.77
CA ASN A 82 13.19 11.06 2.13
C ASN A 82 14.56 11.54 2.64
N LYS A 83 15.40 12.14 1.78
CA LYS A 83 16.81 12.49 2.09
C LYS A 83 17.13 13.98 1.90
N ILE A 84 16.13 14.80 1.58
CA ILE A 84 16.23 16.25 1.47
C ILE A 84 15.70 16.92 2.73
N ASP A 85 16.10 18.17 2.96
CA ASP A 85 15.64 18.95 4.09
C ASP A 85 14.27 19.56 3.80
N ARG A 86 14.08 20.11 2.59
CA ARG A 86 12.82 20.73 2.15
C ARG A 86 12.24 20.03 0.93
N ILE A 87 10.93 19.78 0.92
CA ILE A 87 10.14 19.21 -0.17
C ILE A 87 10.38 20.00 -1.47
N LYS A 88 10.54 21.32 -1.37
CA LYS A 88 10.90 22.19 -2.51
C LYS A 88 12.09 21.65 -3.30
N GLU A 89 13.13 21.14 -2.63
CA GLU A 89 14.33 20.63 -3.30
C GLU A 89 14.03 19.44 -4.21
N PHE A 90 13.04 18.59 -3.88
CA PHE A 90 12.63 17.49 -4.76
C PHE A 90 12.09 18.04 -6.08
N PHE A 91 11.20 19.04 -6.00
CA PHE A 91 10.50 19.62 -7.14
C PHE A 91 11.39 20.58 -7.96
N ASP A 92 12.31 21.30 -7.32
CA ASP A 92 13.30 22.12 -8.04
C ASP A 92 14.30 21.28 -8.84
N ASN A 93 14.48 20.00 -8.47
CA ASN A 93 15.44 19.09 -9.08
C ASN A 93 14.76 17.99 -9.92
N LEU A 94 13.56 18.27 -10.45
CA LEU A 94 12.89 17.36 -11.36
C LEU A 94 13.73 17.16 -12.62
N THR A 95 14.04 15.90 -12.91
CA THR A 95 14.67 15.49 -14.17
C THR A 95 13.63 15.28 -15.26
N SER A 96 12.38 15.06 -14.87
CA SER A 96 11.25 14.92 -15.80
C SER A 96 9.91 15.11 -15.10
N THR A 97 8.97 15.69 -15.83
CA THR A 97 7.56 15.77 -15.49
C THR A 97 6.74 15.25 -16.66
N GLU A 98 5.76 14.39 -16.39
CA GLU A 98 4.79 13.93 -17.38
C GLU A 98 3.39 13.83 -16.78
N TYR A 99 2.36 13.83 -17.62
CA TYR A 99 1.02 13.45 -17.21
C TYR A 99 0.25 12.71 -18.30
N PHE A 100 -0.72 11.91 -17.89
CA PHE A 100 -1.74 11.37 -18.78
C PHE A 100 -3.14 11.57 -18.20
N SER A 101 -4.16 11.50 -19.05
CA SER A 101 -5.56 11.58 -18.61
C SER A 101 -6.30 10.28 -18.88
N ASP A 102 -7.19 9.91 -17.98
CA ASP A 102 -8.03 8.74 -18.14
C ASP A 102 -9.40 8.94 -17.47
N THR A 103 -10.32 8.02 -17.74
CA THR A 103 -11.63 7.96 -17.11
C THR A 103 -11.75 6.67 -16.32
N TRP A 104 -11.71 6.80 -15.00
CA TRP A 104 -11.82 5.67 -14.08
C TRP A 104 -13.12 5.76 -13.32
N THR A 105 -13.97 4.76 -13.49
CA THR A 105 -15.17 4.59 -12.66
C THR A 105 -14.76 4.04 -11.31
N ASN A 106 -15.24 4.69 -10.25
CA ASN A 106 -14.90 4.32 -8.88
C ASN A 106 -16.04 4.69 -7.94
N GLN A 107 -16.13 3.98 -6.81
CA GLN A 107 -17.16 4.28 -5.80
C GLN A 107 -16.85 5.59 -5.06
N ASN A 108 -15.59 5.80 -4.70
CA ASN A 108 -15.11 7.01 -4.05
C ASN A 108 -13.63 7.20 -4.42
N VAL A 109 -13.21 8.43 -4.73
CA VAL A 109 -11.83 8.71 -5.14
C VAL A 109 -10.85 8.65 -3.96
N LYS A 110 -11.31 8.66 -2.72
CA LYS A 110 -10.43 8.51 -1.54
C LYS A 110 -9.93 7.07 -1.35
N ASP A 111 -10.45 6.11 -2.11
CA ASP A 111 -10.07 4.70 -2.02
C ASP A 111 -8.91 4.30 -2.96
N TRP A 112 -8.25 5.26 -3.62
CA TRP A 112 -7.11 5.00 -4.51
C TRP A 112 -5.82 4.71 -3.73
N CYS A 113 -5.12 3.68 -4.16
CA CYS A 113 -3.75 3.37 -3.75
C CYS A 113 -2.86 3.30 -4.98
N VAL A 114 -1.66 3.88 -4.89
CA VAL A 114 -0.71 4.01 -6.00
C VAL A 114 0.60 3.32 -5.60
N VAL A 115 1.01 2.32 -6.37
CA VAL A 115 2.20 1.51 -6.13
C VAL A 115 3.19 1.75 -7.26
N VAL A 116 4.23 2.52 -6.99
CA VAL A 116 5.23 2.89 -7.99
C VAL A 116 6.32 1.82 -8.04
N GLY A 117 6.39 1.09 -9.14
CA GLY A 117 7.34 -0.01 -9.33
C GLY A 117 8.78 0.45 -9.54
N ASN A 118 9.71 -0.49 -9.47
CA ASN A 118 11.13 -0.26 -9.78
C ASN A 118 11.42 -0.20 -11.29
N ASN A 119 10.43 -0.55 -12.12
CA ASN A 119 10.55 -0.69 -13.58
C ASN A 119 9.64 0.28 -14.35
N ASP A 120 9.37 1.45 -13.76
CA ASP A 120 8.52 2.53 -14.30
C ASP A 120 7.04 2.17 -14.53
N TYR A 121 6.63 0.92 -14.29
CA TYR A 121 5.22 0.56 -14.21
C TYR A 121 4.64 0.96 -12.85
N VAL A 122 3.37 1.35 -12.86
CA VAL A 122 2.65 1.77 -11.65
C VAL A 122 1.37 0.98 -11.53
N GLY A 123 1.18 0.35 -10.38
CA GLY A 123 -0.05 -0.29 -9.98
C GLY A 123 -1.01 0.70 -9.35
N PHE A 124 -2.25 0.72 -9.82
CA PHE A 124 -3.34 1.48 -9.24
C PHE A 124 -4.37 0.51 -8.69
N GLY A 125 -4.66 0.60 -7.40
CA GLY A 125 -5.71 -0.17 -6.75
C GLY A 125 -6.83 0.75 -6.28
N LEU A 126 -8.07 0.32 -6.43
CA LEU A 126 -9.23 1.02 -5.89
C LEU A 126 -10.26 0.06 -5.29
N LYS A 127 -11.21 0.64 -4.55
CA LYS A 127 -12.44 -0.06 -4.17
C LYS A 127 -13.51 0.14 -5.25
N GLN A 128 -14.23 -0.93 -5.57
CA GLN A 128 -15.32 -0.91 -6.53
C GLN A 128 -16.50 -1.73 -6.01
N SER A 129 -17.51 -1.04 -5.46
CA SER A 129 -18.65 -1.69 -4.77
C SER A 129 -18.13 -2.67 -3.71
N ASN A 130 -18.74 -3.84 -3.53
CA ASN A 130 -18.26 -4.87 -2.58
C ASN A 130 -16.94 -5.56 -2.98
N SER A 131 -16.27 -5.10 -4.05
CA SER A 131 -15.03 -5.67 -4.58
C SER A 131 -13.90 -4.61 -4.66
N LYS A 132 -12.76 -5.01 -5.22
CA LYS A 132 -11.63 -4.14 -5.57
C LYS A 132 -11.22 -4.35 -7.01
N ARG A 133 -10.50 -3.38 -7.55
CA ARG A 133 -9.86 -3.50 -8.86
C ARG A 133 -8.40 -3.09 -8.77
N TYR A 134 -7.60 -3.70 -9.62
CA TYR A 134 -6.20 -3.36 -9.79
C TYR A 134 -5.85 -3.26 -11.27
N GLY A 135 -5.09 -2.24 -11.63
CA GLY A 135 -4.66 -1.98 -13.00
C GLY A 135 -3.22 -1.51 -13.01
N VAL A 136 -2.49 -1.84 -14.07
CA VAL A 136 -1.08 -1.48 -14.22
C VAL A 136 -0.90 -0.61 -15.44
N PHE A 137 -0.17 0.48 -15.28
CA PHE A 137 0.07 1.47 -16.32
C PHE A 137 1.57 1.69 -16.49
N ASP A 138 2.02 1.79 -17.74
CA ASP A 138 3.35 2.23 -18.11
C ASP A 138 3.50 3.73 -17.81
N CYS A 139 4.15 4.05 -16.71
CA CYS A 139 4.46 5.42 -16.32
C CYS A 139 5.92 5.79 -16.60
N SER A 140 6.58 5.07 -17.51
CA SER A 140 7.89 5.49 -18.00
C SER A 140 7.79 6.83 -18.70
N VAL A 141 8.80 7.67 -18.45
CA VAL A 141 8.89 9.00 -19.04
C VAL A 141 9.22 8.82 -20.51
N LYS A 142 8.32 9.25 -21.41
CA LYS A 142 8.49 9.04 -22.86
C LYS A 142 9.21 10.19 -23.57
N GLY A 143 9.60 11.23 -22.84
CA GLY A 143 10.35 12.36 -23.39
C GLY A 143 9.52 13.18 -24.38
N GLY A 144 8.61 14.00 -23.85
CA GLY A 144 7.86 14.98 -24.64
C GLY A 144 6.84 15.73 -23.80
N THR A 145 6.47 16.94 -24.22
CA THR A 145 5.37 17.74 -23.64
C THR A 145 3.99 17.15 -23.99
N ALA A 146 3.95 16.00 -24.66
CA ALA A 146 2.75 15.43 -25.26
C ALA A 146 1.92 14.71 -24.21
N HIS A 147 0.73 15.26 -23.95
CA HIS A 147 -0.37 14.60 -23.29
C HIS A 147 -0.58 13.17 -23.81
N GLN A 148 -0.59 12.19 -22.91
CA GLN A 148 -0.95 10.80 -23.22
C GLN A 148 -2.34 10.45 -22.68
N THR A 149 -2.98 9.44 -23.25
CA THR A 149 -4.25 8.90 -22.75
C THR A 149 -4.00 7.69 -21.87
N GLY A 150 -4.90 7.40 -20.93
CA GLY A 150 -4.78 6.22 -20.09
C GLY A 150 -4.81 4.94 -20.90
N ALA A 151 -5.59 4.88 -21.99
CA ALA A 151 -5.62 3.73 -22.89
C ALA A 151 -4.26 3.43 -23.55
N SER A 152 -3.47 4.45 -23.91
CA SER A 152 -2.11 4.22 -24.46
C SER A 152 -1.09 3.82 -23.40
N ARG A 153 -1.41 4.07 -22.12
CA ARG A 153 -0.55 3.82 -20.96
C ARG A 153 -0.91 2.52 -20.25
N GLN A 154 -2.14 2.05 -20.40
CA GLN A 154 -2.64 0.86 -19.74
C GLN A 154 -1.94 -0.39 -20.29
N TRP A 155 -1.25 -1.12 -19.42
CA TRP A 155 -0.54 -2.33 -19.82
C TRP A 155 -1.49 -3.52 -20.05
N SER A 156 -2.50 -3.67 -19.18
CA SER A 156 -3.56 -4.67 -19.32
C SER A 156 -4.89 -4.13 -18.82
N THR A 157 -5.99 -4.78 -19.20
CA THR A 157 -7.31 -4.49 -18.64
C THR A 157 -7.31 -4.55 -17.11
N TRP A 158 -8.16 -3.72 -16.50
CA TRP A 158 -8.40 -3.75 -15.06
C TRP A 158 -8.77 -5.16 -14.63
N GLN A 159 -8.13 -5.65 -13.58
CA GLN A 159 -8.45 -6.92 -12.96
C GLN A 159 -9.37 -6.67 -11.77
N ASP A 160 -10.54 -7.31 -11.82
CA ASP A 160 -11.47 -7.33 -10.70
C ASP A 160 -11.01 -8.38 -9.70
N PHE A 161 -11.11 -8.04 -8.42
CA PHE A 161 -10.77 -8.96 -7.36
C PHE A 161 -11.63 -10.22 -7.50
N THR A 162 -10.95 -11.35 -7.60
CA THR A 162 -11.57 -12.66 -7.77
C THR A 162 -11.52 -13.35 -6.42
N GLY A 163 -12.63 -13.40 -5.69
CA GLY A 163 -12.67 -14.00 -4.36
C GLY A 163 -14.05 -13.82 -3.71
N SER A 164 -14.30 -14.54 -2.62
CA SER A 164 -15.58 -14.42 -1.93
C SER A 164 -15.59 -13.17 -1.05
N THR A 165 -16.42 -12.19 -1.41
CA THR A 165 -16.74 -11.04 -0.55
C THR A 165 -18.23 -10.71 -0.61
N THR A 166 -18.97 -10.91 0.49
CA THR A 166 -20.36 -10.42 0.61
C THR A 166 -20.44 -8.91 0.87
N THR A 167 -19.58 -8.33 1.72
CA THR A 167 -19.59 -6.88 2.02
C THR A 167 -18.19 -6.33 2.26
N SER A 168 -17.79 -5.31 1.49
CA SER A 168 -16.50 -4.63 1.64
C SER A 168 -16.72 -3.13 1.88
N TYR A 169 -16.03 -2.58 2.89
CA TYR A 169 -16.17 -1.19 3.34
C TYR A 169 -15.04 -0.31 2.79
N GLY A 170 -15.34 0.99 2.64
CA GLY A 170 -14.49 1.95 1.94
C GLY A 170 -14.73 3.37 2.43
N ALA A 171 -14.23 4.34 1.68
CA ALA A 171 -14.32 5.74 2.06
C ALA A 171 -15.73 6.28 2.28
N ASN A 172 -16.74 5.73 1.59
CA ASN A 172 -18.15 6.09 1.80
C ASN A 172 -18.69 5.72 3.18
N ASN A 173 -18.02 4.82 3.90
CA ASN A 173 -18.48 4.30 5.18
C ASN A 173 -17.76 4.93 6.37
N GLY A 174 -16.65 5.65 6.13
CA GLY A 174 -15.84 6.25 7.18
C GLY A 174 -14.34 6.22 6.86
N HIS A 175 -13.59 7.13 7.47
CA HIS A 175 -12.14 7.27 7.25
C HIS A 175 -11.34 6.05 7.71
N GLN A 176 -11.83 5.31 8.69
CA GLN A 176 -11.23 4.07 9.19
C GLN A 176 -11.27 2.91 8.17
N TYR A 177 -12.12 3.01 7.15
CA TYR A 177 -12.33 1.98 6.13
C TYR A 177 -11.67 2.29 4.79
N TYR A 178 -10.85 3.35 4.70
CA TYR A 178 -10.11 3.65 3.48
C TYR A 178 -9.30 2.44 3.04
N THR A 179 -9.15 2.26 1.71
CA THR A 179 -8.19 1.29 1.19
C THR A 179 -6.81 1.55 1.81
N LYS A 180 -6.17 0.50 2.30
CA LYS A 180 -4.87 0.54 2.96
C LYS A 180 -3.81 0.00 2.03
N PHE A 181 -2.59 0.49 2.22
CA PHE A 181 -1.39 0.00 1.54
C PHE A 181 -0.31 -0.32 2.58
N MET A 182 0.35 -1.46 2.41
CA MET A 182 1.50 -1.88 3.21
C MET A 182 2.57 -2.49 2.30
N THR A 183 3.84 -2.42 2.69
CA THR A 183 4.96 -3.08 2.01
C THR A 183 5.61 -4.11 2.91
N THR A 184 6.26 -5.11 2.33
CA THR A 184 7.13 -6.04 3.07
C THR A 184 8.38 -5.32 3.60
N TRP A 185 9.09 -5.95 4.54
CA TRP A 185 10.27 -5.35 5.18
C TRP A 185 11.41 -5.07 4.20
N ASP A 186 11.58 -5.93 3.21
CA ASP A 186 12.56 -5.76 2.14
C ASP A 186 12.07 -4.84 1.01
N GLY A 187 10.81 -4.40 1.05
CA GLY A 187 10.20 -3.53 0.05
C GLY A 187 10.05 -4.17 -1.33
N THR A 188 10.04 -5.49 -1.43
CA THR A 188 9.87 -6.21 -2.72
C THR A 188 8.41 -6.49 -3.05
N TRP A 189 7.53 -6.54 -2.06
CA TRP A 189 6.09 -6.74 -2.24
C TRP A 189 5.27 -5.67 -1.52
N GLY A 190 4.12 -5.34 -2.09
CA GLY A 190 3.10 -4.47 -1.53
C GLY A 190 1.76 -5.19 -1.42
N MET A 191 0.90 -4.70 -0.54
CA MET A 191 -0.49 -5.16 -0.41
C MET A 191 -1.42 -3.95 -0.37
N ILE A 192 -2.34 -3.88 -1.33
CA ILE A 192 -3.48 -2.95 -1.32
C ILE A 192 -4.71 -3.73 -0.85
N TYR A 193 -5.33 -3.33 0.25
CA TYR A 193 -6.45 -4.07 0.82
C TYR A 193 -7.54 -3.17 1.38
N SER A 194 -8.78 -3.67 1.36
CA SER A 194 -9.92 -3.04 2.02
C SER A 194 -10.47 -3.97 3.09
N SER A 195 -11.12 -3.38 4.10
CA SER A 195 -11.79 -4.12 5.18
C SER A 195 -13.00 -4.88 4.65
N TYR A 196 -13.07 -6.17 4.96
CA TYR A 196 -14.21 -7.02 4.73
C TYR A 196 -15.11 -7.07 5.98
N TYR A 197 -16.34 -6.60 5.81
CA TYR A 197 -17.39 -6.53 6.85
C TYR A 197 -17.19 -5.47 7.97
N TYR A 198 -18.29 -4.94 8.51
CA TYR A 198 -18.33 -3.78 9.43
C TYR A 198 -17.56 -4.03 10.75
N TYR A 199 -17.39 -5.31 11.10
CA TYR A 199 -16.83 -5.73 12.37
C TYR A 199 -15.58 -6.63 12.20
N GLY A 200 -15.07 -6.84 10.98
CA GLY A 200 -14.23 -8.01 10.64
C GLY A 200 -12.76 -7.76 10.27
N VAL A 201 -11.99 -8.85 10.36
CA VAL A 201 -10.54 -9.04 10.07
C VAL A 201 -10.33 -9.29 8.59
N GLY A 202 -11.41 -9.63 7.90
CA GLY A 202 -11.32 -10.09 6.55
C GLY A 202 -10.72 -9.03 5.66
N ILE A 203 -9.97 -9.51 4.69
CA ILE A 203 -9.38 -8.67 3.67
C ILE A 203 -9.85 -9.17 2.31
N ASN A 204 -10.05 -8.20 1.44
CA ASN A 204 -9.90 -8.39 0.01
C ASN A 204 -8.75 -7.50 -0.39
N GLY A 205 -7.74 -8.10 -1.02
CA GLY A 205 -6.56 -7.35 -1.38
C GLY A 205 -5.89 -7.90 -2.63
N PHE A 206 -5.14 -7.01 -3.25
CA PHE A 206 -4.14 -7.37 -4.23
C PHE A 206 -2.78 -7.31 -3.54
N CYS A 207 -1.99 -8.37 -3.67
CA CYS A 207 -0.57 -8.33 -3.35
C CYS A 207 0.21 -8.24 -4.67
N MET A 208 1.16 -7.32 -4.76
CA MET A 208 1.91 -7.05 -5.99
C MET A 208 3.40 -6.91 -5.71
N SER A 209 4.22 -7.30 -6.68
CA SER A 209 5.65 -7.01 -6.63
C SER A 209 5.88 -5.51 -6.83
N ILE A 210 6.68 -4.90 -5.96
CA ILE A 210 7.18 -3.53 -6.12
C ILE A 210 8.33 -3.50 -7.13
N GLU A 211 9.03 -4.63 -7.32
CA GLU A 211 10.01 -4.73 -8.39
C GLU A 211 9.34 -4.64 -9.76
N ASN A 212 8.17 -5.26 -9.89
CA ASN A 212 7.37 -5.26 -11.12
C ASN A 212 5.86 -5.36 -10.83
N PRO A 213 5.13 -4.24 -10.81
CA PRO A 213 3.69 -4.21 -10.48
C PRO A 213 2.78 -5.02 -11.41
N LYS A 214 3.29 -5.50 -12.56
CA LYS A 214 2.60 -6.45 -13.45
C LYS A 214 2.44 -7.84 -12.83
N LYS A 215 3.22 -8.16 -11.80
CA LYS A 215 3.08 -9.38 -11.01
C LYS A 215 2.23 -9.10 -9.78
N PHE A 216 1.09 -9.77 -9.69
CA PHE A 216 0.16 -9.62 -8.57
C PHE A 216 -0.79 -10.81 -8.45
N ILE A 217 -1.33 -11.02 -7.25
CA ILE A 217 -2.36 -12.01 -6.96
C ILE A 217 -3.44 -11.41 -6.07
N CYS A 218 -4.61 -12.03 -6.02
CA CYS A 218 -5.63 -11.73 -5.02
C CYS A 218 -5.33 -12.50 -3.73
N ILE A 219 -5.50 -11.84 -2.59
CA ILE A 219 -5.48 -12.45 -1.26
C ILE A 219 -6.81 -12.15 -0.58
N ASN A 220 -7.41 -13.18 0.05
CA ASN A 220 -8.68 -13.01 0.71
C ASN A 220 -8.80 -13.73 2.05
N GLN A 221 -9.60 -13.15 2.92
CA GLN A 221 -10.01 -13.73 4.19
C GLN A 221 -11.47 -13.38 4.45
N THR A 222 -12.32 -14.41 4.56
CA THR A 222 -13.78 -14.26 4.59
C THR A 222 -14.37 -14.23 6.01
N LYS A 223 -13.55 -14.12 7.05
CA LYS A 223 -14.00 -13.99 8.43
C LYS A 223 -14.69 -12.63 8.62
N SER A 224 -15.98 -12.66 8.93
CA SER A 224 -16.83 -11.48 9.14
C SER A 224 -16.84 -10.95 10.58
N SER A 225 -16.24 -11.69 11.52
CA SER A 225 -16.20 -11.33 12.94
C SER A 225 -14.79 -10.91 13.36
N ARG A 226 -14.71 -9.72 13.97
CA ARG A 226 -13.58 -9.10 14.71
C ARG A 226 -12.47 -8.51 13.83
N ALA A 227 -11.92 -7.32 14.10
CA ALA A 227 -10.93 -6.61 13.27
C ALA A 227 -9.45 -6.95 13.57
N ASN A 228 -8.55 -6.82 12.59
CA ASN A 228 -7.10 -6.78 12.82
C ASN A 228 -6.36 -6.12 11.64
N PRO A 229 -5.36 -5.26 11.91
CA PRO A 229 -4.48 -4.76 10.87
C PRO A 229 -3.50 -5.84 10.41
N TYR A 230 -2.91 -5.60 9.24
CA TYR A 230 -1.82 -6.38 8.70
C TYR A 230 -0.55 -5.55 8.72
N PHE A 231 0.57 -6.18 9.07
CA PHE A 231 1.88 -5.58 9.09
C PHE A 231 2.89 -6.49 8.40
N ALA A 232 4.06 -5.95 8.06
CA ALA A 232 5.11 -6.70 7.40
C ALA A 232 5.66 -7.81 8.32
N TRP A 233 5.92 -8.98 7.75
CA TRP A 233 6.42 -10.16 8.46
C TRP A 233 7.45 -10.92 7.64
N GLY A 234 8.44 -11.50 8.33
CA GLY A 234 9.57 -12.13 7.67
C GLY A 234 10.26 -11.15 6.72
N ARG A 235 10.77 -11.66 5.59
CA ARG A 235 11.38 -10.80 4.55
C ARG A 235 10.34 -10.25 3.58
N THR A 236 9.53 -11.15 3.03
CA THR A 236 8.61 -10.96 1.89
C THR A 236 7.16 -11.23 2.26
N GLY A 237 6.79 -11.13 3.54
CA GLY A 237 5.49 -11.57 4.03
C GLY A 237 4.70 -10.53 4.79
N PHE A 238 3.51 -10.97 5.18
CA PHE A 238 2.58 -10.21 5.99
C PHE A 238 2.05 -11.07 7.13
N HIS A 239 1.69 -10.40 8.22
CA HIS A 239 1.13 -11.00 9.43
C HIS A 239 -0.01 -10.13 9.91
N GLY A 240 -1.11 -10.77 10.29
CA GLY A 240 -2.26 -10.13 10.89
C GLY A 240 -2.87 -11.06 11.92
N GLY A 241 -3.62 -10.55 12.88
CA GLY A 241 -4.13 -11.42 13.93
C GLY A 241 -5.38 -12.21 13.54
N TRP A 242 -5.53 -13.38 14.17
CA TRP A 242 -6.71 -14.24 14.07
C TRP A 242 -7.61 -13.90 15.27
N SER A 243 -8.28 -12.75 15.25
CA SER A 243 -8.93 -12.10 16.42
C SER A 243 -10.09 -12.87 17.07
N ASP A 244 -10.06 -14.20 17.18
CA ASP A 244 -11.05 -15.00 17.88
C ASP A 244 -10.98 -14.83 19.40
N ASN A 245 -12.06 -15.18 20.10
CA ASN A 245 -12.06 -15.33 21.56
C ASN A 245 -11.02 -16.41 21.93
N CYS A 246 -10.08 -16.07 22.81
CA CYS A 246 -9.02 -16.96 23.28
C CYS A 246 -9.33 -17.61 24.64
N ASP A 247 -10.60 -17.58 25.07
CA ASP A 247 -11.08 -18.35 26.21
C ASP A 247 -10.92 -19.85 25.95
N GLY A 248 -10.12 -20.52 26.78
CA GLY A 248 -9.76 -21.93 26.66
C GLY A 248 -8.97 -22.32 25.38
N THR A 249 -8.56 -21.36 24.55
CA THR A 249 -7.85 -21.60 23.29
C THR A 249 -6.67 -20.64 23.13
N SER A 250 -5.66 -21.03 22.36
CA SER A 250 -4.48 -20.19 22.16
C SER A 250 -4.70 -19.08 21.13
N HIS A 251 -3.85 -18.06 21.24
CA HIS A 251 -3.78 -16.93 20.33
C HIS A 251 -3.21 -17.41 18.99
N ARG A 252 -3.97 -17.23 17.91
CA ARG A 252 -3.52 -17.54 16.56
C ARG A 252 -3.35 -16.25 15.77
N THR A 253 -2.68 -16.36 14.64
CA THR A 253 -2.47 -15.25 13.71
C THR A 253 -2.37 -15.76 12.29
N TYR A 254 -2.75 -14.94 11.31
CA TYR A 254 -2.52 -15.21 9.91
C TYR A 254 -1.15 -14.74 9.48
N SER A 255 -0.38 -15.59 8.82
CA SER A 255 0.94 -15.21 8.30
C SER A 255 1.26 -15.97 7.02
N TRP A 256 1.78 -15.25 6.04
CA TRP A 256 2.23 -15.79 4.75
C TRP A 256 3.41 -14.99 4.22
N ALA A 257 4.13 -15.57 3.27
CA ALA A 257 5.25 -14.92 2.61
C ALA A 257 5.30 -15.28 1.12
N PHE A 258 5.89 -14.42 0.30
CA PHE A 258 6.15 -14.70 -1.11
C PHE A 258 7.56 -15.27 -1.30
N ASP A 259 7.75 -16.07 -2.34
CA ASP A 259 9.10 -16.45 -2.77
C ASP A 259 9.88 -15.19 -3.20
N PRO A 260 11.06 -14.91 -2.59
CA PRO A 260 11.87 -13.75 -2.92
C PRO A 260 12.48 -13.79 -4.33
N THR A 261 12.49 -14.94 -4.99
CA THR A 261 13.03 -15.13 -6.35
C THR A 261 11.96 -14.99 -7.43
N ASP A 262 10.68 -15.05 -7.06
CA ASP A 262 9.54 -14.99 -7.96
C ASP A 262 9.17 -13.54 -8.33
N SER A 263 10.00 -12.83 -9.10
CA SER A 263 9.71 -11.44 -9.51
C SER A 263 9.24 -11.24 -10.96
N ASP A 264 9.27 -12.29 -11.80
CA ASP A 264 8.80 -12.25 -13.20
C ASP A 264 7.26 -12.31 -13.30
N GLU A 265 6.64 -11.47 -14.14
CA GLU A 265 5.19 -11.43 -14.35
C GLU A 265 4.62 -12.57 -15.23
N THR A 266 5.47 -13.39 -15.81
CA THR A 266 5.08 -14.54 -16.63
C THR A 266 4.95 -15.81 -15.81
N VAL A 267 5.60 -15.87 -14.64
CA VAL A 267 5.57 -17.02 -13.74
C VAL A 267 4.50 -16.84 -12.67
N ASN A 268 3.93 -17.97 -12.24
CA ASN A 268 3.04 -18.00 -11.09
C ASN A 268 3.80 -17.62 -9.81
N THR A 269 3.05 -17.21 -8.78
CA THR A 269 3.64 -16.76 -7.51
C THR A 269 3.58 -17.90 -6.50
N LEU A 270 4.71 -18.34 -6.00
CA LEU A 270 4.75 -19.24 -4.86
C LEU A 270 4.48 -18.46 -3.56
N VAL A 271 3.47 -18.91 -2.81
CA VAL A 271 3.11 -18.35 -1.52
C VAL A 271 3.34 -19.38 -0.42
N TYR A 272 4.17 -19.04 0.55
CA TYR A 272 4.43 -19.83 1.75
C TYR A 272 3.45 -19.49 2.86
N GLN A 273 3.15 -20.48 3.71
CA GLN A 273 2.18 -20.35 4.79
C GLN A 273 2.68 -20.88 6.12
N GLY A 274 2.08 -20.37 7.20
CA GLY A 274 2.17 -21.01 8.51
C GLY A 274 1.42 -22.34 8.53
N GLY A 275 1.85 -23.26 9.40
CA GLY A 275 1.14 -24.51 9.65
C GLY A 275 0.29 -24.45 10.91
N ASP A 276 -0.72 -25.31 11.02
CA ASP A 276 -1.63 -25.34 12.17
C ASP A 276 -0.99 -25.91 13.45
N SER A 277 0.24 -26.44 13.40
CA SER A 277 0.85 -27.23 14.47
C SER A 277 1.50 -26.44 15.62
N GLY A 278 1.48 -25.10 15.59
CA GLY A 278 2.06 -24.27 16.67
C GLY A 278 3.58 -24.12 16.66
N ASP A 279 4.29 -25.11 16.13
CA ASP A 279 5.75 -25.12 16.01
C ASP A 279 6.26 -24.77 14.60
N THR A 280 5.35 -24.48 13.67
CA THR A 280 5.69 -24.21 12.27
C THR A 280 5.94 -22.71 12.04
N VAL A 281 7.19 -22.38 11.74
CA VAL A 281 7.59 -21.04 11.30
C VAL A 281 7.16 -20.84 9.84
N VAL A 282 6.61 -19.68 9.47
CA VAL A 282 6.43 -19.33 8.06
C VAL A 282 7.81 -19.22 7.42
N PRO A 283 8.19 -20.15 6.53
CA PRO A 283 9.50 -20.12 5.92
C PRO A 283 9.59 -18.90 5.00
N ASN A 284 10.75 -18.24 5.00
CA ASN A 284 11.14 -17.29 3.97
C ASN A 284 12.12 -17.93 2.96
N SER A 285 12.07 -19.26 2.83
CA SER A 285 13.00 -20.08 2.03
C SER A 285 12.29 -21.29 1.41
N ASN A 286 12.86 -21.80 0.32
CA ASN A 286 12.27 -22.77 -0.62
C ASN A 286 12.03 -24.18 -0.05
N SER A 287 12.25 -24.42 1.24
CA SER A 287 12.29 -25.76 1.83
C SER A 287 10.99 -26.23 2.49
N HIS A 288 9.87 -25.51 2.40
CA HIS A 288 8.62 -25.86 3.10
C HIS A 288 7.33 -25.51 2.33
N VAL A 289 6.23 -26.12 2.78
CA VAL A 289 4.86 -26.11 2.23
C VAL A 289 4.43 -24.73 1.71
N GLY A 290 4.34 -24.59 0.39
CA GLY A 290 3.80 -23.43 -0.30
C GLY A 290 2.81 -23.83 -1.39
N THR A 291 1.96 -22.89 -1.79
CA THR A 291 1.03 -23.08 -2.91
C THR A 291 1.39 -22.13 -4.05
N THR A 292 1.45 -22.67 -5.27
CA THR A 292 1.63 -21.87 -6.47
C THR A 292 0.30 -21.23 -6.87
N VAL A 293 0.24 -19.91 -6.83
CA VAL A 293 -0.94 -19.12 -7.15
C VAL A 293 -0.76 -18.51 -8.54
N THR A 294 -1.76 -18.70 -9.40
CA THR A 294 -1.74 -18.17 -10.77
C THR A 294 -1.53 -16.66 -10.77
N ASN A 295 -0.54 -16.16 -11.50
CA ASN A 295 -0.32 -14.72 -11.55
C ASN A 295 -1.52 -14.01 -12.21
N LYS A 296 -1.82 -12.78 -11.76
CA LYS A 296 -2.89 -11.87 -12.20
C LYS A 296 -4.30 -12.31 -11.82
N THR A 297 -4.65 -13.56 -12.05
CA THR A 297 -6.02 -14.07 -11.88
C THR A 297 -6.18 -14.97 -10.65
N GLY A 298 -5.09 -15.44 -10.08
CA GLY A 298 -5.11 -16.32 -8.92
C GLY A 298 -5.62 -15.60 -7.69
N ASN A 299 -6.38 -16.35 -6.89
CA ASN A 299 -6.87 -15.94 -5.59
C ASN A 299 -6.45 -16.94 -4.54
N TYR A 300 -5.96 -16.42 -3.42
CA TYR A 300 -5.45 -17.24 -2.36
C TYR A 300 -6.06 -16.89 -1.01
N GLY A 301 -6.69 -17.90 -0.41
CA GLY A 301 -7.50 -17.77 0.79
C GLY A 301 -6.70 -18.07 2.05
N LEU A 302 -6.76 -17.17 3.03
CA LEU A 302 -5.94 -17.25 4.24
C LEU A 302 -6.42 -18.28 5.28
N SER A 303 -7.38 -19.16 4.97
CA SER A 303 -8.04 -20.03 5.95
C SER A 303 -7.11 -21.00 6.70
N ALA A 304 -5.98 -21.39 6.08
CA ALA A 304 -4.99 -22.33 6.61
C ALA A 304 -3.67 -21.68 7.08
N HIS A 305 -3.55 -20.35 7.03
CA HIS A 305 -2.28 -19.63 7.22
C HIS A 305 -1.96 -19.31 8.67
N ARG A 306 -2.18 -20.23 9.60
CA ARG A 306 -2.14 -19.90 11.02
C ARG A 306 -0.75 -20.08 11.60
N THR A 307 -0.39 -19.21 12.53
CA THR A 307 0.74 -19.35 13.44
C THR A 307 0.25 -19.13 14.86
N TRP A 308 0.89 -19.75 15.85
CA TRP A 308 0.50 -19.65 17.24
C TRP A 308 1.38 -18.61 17.95
N LEU A 309 0.76 -17.75 18.75
CA LEU A 309 1.49 -16.87 19.67
C LEU A 309 1.55 -17.56 21.05
N THR A 310 2.76 -17.85 21.51
CA THR A 310 3.00 -18.38 22.85
C THR A 310 3.02 -17.25 23.88
N GLY A 311 2.57 -17.53 25.11
CA GLY A 311 2.59 -16.55 26.21
C GLY A 311 1.43 -15.54 26.24
N GLY A 312 0.39 -15.72 25.42
CA GLY A 312 -0.81 -14.89 25.44
C GLY A 312 -1.70 -15.17 26.67
N PHE A 313 -2.40 -14.14 27.17
CA PHE A 313 -3.37 -14.26 28.26
C PHE A 313 -4.71 -14.82 27.72
N HIS A 314 -5.28 -15.84 28.37
CA HIS A 314 -6.62 -16.31 28.05
C HIS A 314 -7.64 -15.26 28.48
N SER A 315 -8.39 -14.73 27.51
CA SER A 315 -9.35 -13.68 27.75
C SER A 315 -10.56 -13.85 26.84
N THR A 316 -11.71 -13.43 27.36
CA THR A 316 -12.91 -13.15 26.57
C THR A 316 -12.73 -11.90 25.68
N ASN A 317 -11.63 -11.15 25.85
CA ASN A 317 -11.27 -10.00 25.03
C ASN A 317 -10.49 -10.41 23.78
N TYR A 318 -10.75 -9.69 22.68
CA TYR A 318 -10.14 -9.94 21.36
C TYR A 318 -8.74 -9.32 21.28
N PRO A 319 -7.67 -10.12 21.19
CA PRO A 319 -6.31 -9.59 21.10
C PRO A 319 -6.10 -8.87 19.76
N LEU A 320 -5.54 -7.66 19.83
CA LEU A 320 -5.17 -6.84 18.68
C LEU A 320 -3.65 -6.82 18.53
N LEU A 321 -3.18 -7.05 17.31
CA LEU A 321 -1.78 -6.80 16.98
C LEU A 321 -1.64 -5.38 16.44
N MET A 322 -0.65 -4.66 16.94
CA MET A 322 -0.38 -3.28 16.54
C MET A 322 1.10 -3.14 16.21
N GLN A 323 1.39 -2.50 15.09
CA GLN A 323 2.75 -2.11 14.75
C GLN A 323 3.17 -0.91 15.59
N ILE A 324 4.42 -0.90 16.05
CA ILE A 324 5.04 0.27 16.66
C ILE A 324 5.93 0.90 15.59
N ASP A 325 5.60 2.12 15.17
CA ASP A 325 6.23 2.77 14.01
C ASP A 325 7.66 3.25 14.28
N TRP A 326 8.03 3.51 15.55
CA TRP A 326 9.39 3.92 15.92
C TRP A 326 9.63 3.87 17.44
N TRP A 327 10.86 3.51 17.85
CA TRP A 327 11.39 3.80 19.17
C TRP A 327 12.50 4.83 19.02
N GLY A 328 12.28 6.02 19.59
CA GLY A 328 13.35 7.00 19.73
C GLY A 328 14.41 6.51 20.70
N ASN A 329 15.66 6.93 20.48
CA ASN A 329 16.71 6.73 21.48
C ASN A 329 16.36 7.59 22.70
N TYR A 330 15.87 6.94 23.76
CA TYR A 330 15.48 7.61 25.00
C TYR A 330 16.66 8.40 25.56
N GLY A 331 16.46 9.70 25.84
CA GLY A 331 17.47 10.56 26.47
C GLY A 331 18.39 11.35 25.53
N ASN A 332 18.13 11.38 24.21
CA ASN A 332 18.91 12.19 23.27
C ASN A 332 18.09 13.40 22.78
N ASN A 333 18.70 14.58 22.62
CA ASN A 333 17.99 15.80 22.18
C ASN A 333 17.33 15.70 20.78
N ASP A 334 17.61 14.62 20.04
CA ASP A 334 17.04 14.27 18.74
C ASP A 334 15.92 13.20 18.85
N SER A 335 15.26 13.08 20.00
CA SER A 335 14.23 12.05 20.29
C SER A 335 12.87 12.29 19.64
N THR A 336 12.73 13.27 18.74
CA THR A 336 11.50 13.53 17.99
C THR A 336 11.41 12.68 16.73
N TYR A 337 10.20 12.29 16.33
CA TYR A 337 10.01 11.61 15.05
C TYR A 337 10.48 12.52 13.89
N GLY A 338 11.50 12.09 13.16
CA GLY A 338 12.10 12.87 12.07
C GLY A 338 13.46 13.50 12.39
N GLY A 339 14.01 13.37 13.60
CA GLY A 339 15.34 13.89 13.96
C GLY A 339 15.44 15.43 13.94
N LYS A 340 16.65 15.98 13.77
CA LYS A 340 16.89 17.44 13.76
C LYS A 340 16.09 18.13 12.67
N TYR A 341 15.27 19.10 13.07
CA TYR A 341 14.62 20.03 12.15
C TYR A 341 15.64 21.09 11.71
N GLY A 342 15.75 21.33 10.41
CA GLY A 342 16.53 22.44 9.87
C GLY A 342 15.98 23.77 10.41
N THR A 343 16.85 24.52 11.07
CA THR A 343 16.64 25.91 11.50
C THR A 343 16.69 26.85 10.31
#